data_AF-A0A9E6MGM4-F1
#
_entry.id   AF-A0A9E6MGM4-F1
#
_cell.length_a   1.000
_cell.length_b   1.000
_cell.length_c   1.000
_cell.angle_alpha   90.00
_cell.angle_beta   90.00
_cell.angle_gamma   90.00
#
_symmetry.space_group_name_H-M   'P 1'
#
loop_
_entity.id
_entity.type
_entity.pdbx_description
1 polymer ?
#
loop_
_entity_poly.entity_id
_entity_poly.type
_entity_poly.pdbx_seq_one_letter_code
_entity_poly.pdbx_strand_id
1 'polypeptide(L)'
;MKEITRISLASFPYNVEVEAKKDLEVYLGAIKKSLGADADAMREIEARIVELLTDRDISGEKVIGTKDIDAVKAQLGDPNDFTDSENTPDIAPMAPVSSEKRLMRDPSNAMVAGVCAGLAAYFGVDVVWIRLAFILATVMSAGMMILAYIAAWVVIPISRTAANRLQMAGRPVTLASIQDESDNRLPRSEMASSLLTALRIISGIAAVAVGVIAAMSVVMVIWHVLIDTDARLDGIYWLYGGLIAAAGLLFVFFCWVIAYMLLTAKHNKRLIGTLVTVVTLGLLCFGVGAGMGYVTYRQERGLYDQRTVIPTTDMKALSGKKQLKIEADGPVVLYHVSLGVPKAVITYSPGLYKNIPTVTLDGDTIRVSAATTSCVKTPLFCSAVSLATVDIYGPPVDTLTVVRGNVYIPATNALVVNVIEGDVVMSSETQVDTITLMIGRGARVDATAASIGSLKASLSESSSLEFGIVRSLDITAPDVCSSVGAKTKVSGVSAKETSINTKPLGSVATPCLEVMITNNQPS
;
A
#
# COMPACT_ATOMS: atom_id res chain seq x y z
N MET A 1 -14.81 3.77 77.73
CA MET A 1 -15.47 3.63 76.42
C MET A 1 -15.46 5.03 75.81
N LYS A 2 -14.84 5.21 74.64
CA LYS A 2 -14.78 6.54 74.01
C LYS A 2 -16.08 6.79 73.25
N GLU A 3 -16.61 8.00 73.37
CA GLU A 3 -17.87 8.39 72.72
C GLU A 3 -17.63 8.60 71.21
N ILE A 4 -18.53 8.08 70.37
CA ILE A 4 -18.40 8.09 68.90
C ILE A 4 -19.57 8.88 68.31
N THR A 5 -19.28 9.72 67.32
CA THR A 5 -20.26 10.54 66.61
C THR A 5 -20.03 10.46 65.10
N ARG A 6 -21.06 10.75 64.31
CA ARG A 6 -21.00 10.67 62.85
C ARG A 6 -20.78 12.05 62.24
N ILE A 7 -19.80 12.19 61.35
CA ILE A 7 -19.53 13.41 60.59
C ILE A 7 -19.52 13.13 59.09
N SER A 8 -19.53 14.19 58.28
CA SER A 8 -19.39 14.12 56.82
C SER A 8 -18.18 14.96 56.39
N LEU A 9 -17.24 14.34 55.65
CA LEU A 9 -16.07 15.01 55.06
C LEU A 9 -16.17 14.88 53.54
N ALA A 10 -16.18 15.98 52.79
CA ALA A 10 -16.35 15.98 51.33
C ALA A 10 -17.54 15.13 50.83
N SER A 11 -18.65 15.13 51.58
CA SER A 11 -19.86 14.30 51.36
C SER A 11 -19.71 12.79 51.64
N PHE A 12 -18.64 12.35 52.29
CA PHE A 12 -18.45 10.97 52.75
C PHE A 12 -18.72 10.82 54.26
N PRO A 13 -19.56 9.86 54.69
CA PRO A 13 -19.87 9.66 56.11
C PRO A 13 -18.77 8.89 56.85
N TYR A 14 -18.39 9.36 58.04
CA TYR A 14 -17.41 8.71 58.93
C TYR A 14 -17.89 8.64 60.38
N ASN A 15 -17.49 7.59 61.10
CA ASN A 15 -17.62 7.48 62.55
C ASN A 15 -16.33 8.00 63.21
N VAL A 16 -16.44 8.89 64.18
CA VAL A 16 -15.28 9.61 64.75
C VAL A 16 -15.42 9.72 66.26
N GLU A 17 -14.33 9.52 66.99
CA GLU A 17 -14.29 9.79 68.43
C GLU A 17 -14.59 11.27 68.71
N VAL A 18 -15.37 11.59 69.75
CA VAL A 18 -15.78 12.99 70.04
C VAL A 18 -14.57 13.93 70.20
N GLU A 19 -13.48 13.45 70.79
CA GLU A 19 -12.21 14.20 70.93
C GLU A 19 -11.58 14.46 69.55
N ALA A 20 -11.46 13.42 68.71
CA ALA A 20 -10.91 13.54 67.37
C ALA A 20 -11.74 14.45 66.45
N LYS A 21 -13.07 14.44 66.62
CA LYS A 21 -13.97 15.35 65.90
C LYS A 21 -13.65 16.80 66.27
N LYS A 22 -13.55 17.11 67.56
CA LYS A 22 -13.24 18.47 68.03
C LYS A 22 -11.91 18.95 67.48
N ASP A 23 -10.90 18.09 67.48
CA ASP A 23 -9.56 18.41 66.97
C ASP A 23 -9.53 18.64 65.46
N LEU A 24 -10.37 17.93 64.71
CA LEU A 24 -10.52 18.10 63.26
C LEU A 24 -11.31 19.38 62.90
N GLU A 25 -12.39 19.68 63.63
CA GLU A 25 -13.18 20.90 63.43
C GLU A 25 -12.36 22.17 63.73
N VAL A 26 -11.55 22.14 64.79
CA VAL A 26 -10.62 23.22 65.12
C VAL A 26 -9.59 23.41 63.99
N TYR A 27 -9.06 22.31 63.46
CA TYR A 27 -8.07 22.34 62.37
C TYR A 27 -8.66 22.88 61.06
N LEU A 28 -9.82 22.38 60.63
CA LEU A 28 -10.52 22.87 59.43
C LEU A 28 -10.94 24.34 59.56
N GLY A 29 -11.37 24.76 60.76
CA GLY A 29 -11.67 26.16 61.06
C GLY A 29 -10.45 27.07 60.96
N ALA A 30 -9.29 26.59 61.41
CA ALA A 30 -8.02 27.30 61.28
C ALA A 30 -7.61 27.46 59.80
N ILE A 31 -7.68 26.37 59.01
CA ILE A 31 -7.41 26.38 57.55
C ILE A 31 -8.28 27.42 56.83
N LYS A 32 -9.60 27.38 57.07
CA LYS A 32 -10.54 28.31 56.43
C LYS A 32 -10.19 29.77 56.73
N LYS A 33 -9.72 30.04 57.95
CA LYS A 33 -9.35 31.39 58.39
C LYS A 33 -7.98 31.82 57.88
N SER A 34 -6.99 30.94 57.88
CA SER A 34 -5.61 31.28 57.52
C SER A 34 -5.38 31.40 56.02
N LEU A 35 -5.98 30.50 55.23
CA LEU A 35 -5.81 30.47 53.77
C LEU A 35 -6.84 31.32 53.02
N GLY A 36 -7.84 31.88 53.71
CA GLY A 36 -8.98 32.53 53.06
C GLY A 36 -9.78 31.60 52.15
N ALA A 37 -9.68 30.27 52.38
CA ALA A 37 -10.19 29.24 51.50
C ALA A 37 -11.71 29.36 51.29
N ASP A 38 -12.11 29.41 50.02
CA ASP A 38 -13.51 29.44 49.62
C ASP A 38 -14.17 28.05 49.75
N ALA A 39 -15.46 27.95 49.44
CA ALA A 39 -16.21 26.70 49.60
C ALA A 39 -15.70 25.56 48.69
N ASP A 40 -15.11 25.89 47.53
CA ASP A 40 -14.58 24.90 46.60
C ASP A 40 -13.19 24.41 47.02
N ALA A 41 -12.33 25.30 47.51
CA ALA A 41 -11.04 24.95 48.09
C ALA A 41 -11.19 24.11 49.36
N MET A 42 -12.11 24.47 50.26
CA MET A 42 -12.41 23.65 51.45
C MET A 42 -12.87 22.24 51.07
N ARG A 43 -13.64 22.09 49.98
CA ARG A 43 -14.06 20.78 49.49
C ARG A 43 -12.88 19.94 48.99
N GLU A 44 -11.90 20.55 48.31
CA GLU A 44 -10.68 19.86 47.85
C GLU A 44 -9.77 19.46 49.03
N ILE A 45 -9.65 20.32 50.04
CA ILE A 45 -8.90 20.02 51.27
C ILE A 45 -9.54 18.88 52.05
N GLU A 46 -10.86 18.89 52.23
CA GLU A 46 -11.60 17.78 52.85
C GLU A 46 -11.47 16.49 52.05
N ALA A 47 -11.51 16.56 50.71
CA ALA A 47 -11.32 15.39 49.85
C ALA A 47 -9.92 14.80 50.00
N ARG A 48 -8.89 15.65 50.15
CA ARG A 48 -7.53 15.18 50.45
C ARG A 48 -7.44 14.52 51.83
N ILE A 49 -8.10 15.06 52.84
CA ILE A 49 -8.16 14.42 54.17
C ILE A 49 -8.78 13.02 54.07
N VAL A 50 -9.85 12.86 53.30
CA VAL A 50 -10.48 11.57 53.02
C VAL A 50 -9.51 10.59 52.32
N GLU A 51 -8.72 11.06 51.37
CA GLU A 51 -7.66 10.25 50.73
C GLU A 51 -6.63 9.75 51.75
N LEU A 52 -6.12 10.63 52.60
CA LEU A 52 -5.10 10.27 53.61
C LEU A 52 -5.61 9.29 54.66
N LEU A 53 -6.88 9.40 55.04
CA LEU A 53 -7.54 8.44 55.92
C LEU A 53 -7.70 7.08 55.21
N THR A 54 -8.04 7.09 53.93
CA THR A 54 -8.18 5.87 53.12
C THR A 54 -6.85 5.15 52.93
N ASP A 55 -5.75 5.87 52.70
CA ASP A 55 -4.39 5.32 52.60
C ASP A 55 -3.93 4.62 53.89
N ARG A 56 -4.55 4.97 55.03
CA ARG A 56 -4.34 4.34 56.34
C ARG A 56 -5.34 3.22 56.66
N ASP A 57 -6.07 2.74 55.64
CA ASP A 57 -7.11 1.72 55.79
C ASP A 57 -8.27 2.19 56.70
N ILE A 58 -8.58 3.50 56.68
CA ILE A 58 -9.70 4.09 57.44
C ILE A 58 -10.79 4.47 56.44
N SER A 59 -11.65 3.50 56.15
CA SER A 59 -12.82 3.68 55.28
C SER A 59 -14.05 2.95 55.86
N GLY A 60 -15.24 3.49 55.61
CA GLY A 60 -16.50 2.86 56.03
C GLY A 60 -16.79 2.92 57.53
N GLU A 61 -16.92 1.75 58.18
CA GLU A 61 -17.37 1.62 59.58
C GLU A 61 -16.27 1.88 60.63
N LYS A 62 -15.00 1.94 60.20
CA LYS A 62 -13.85 2.12 61.10
C LYS A 62 -13.87 3.53 61.72
N VAL A 63 -13.64 3.58 63.04
CA VAL A 63 -13.73 4.82 63.82
C VAL A 63 -12.43 5.61 63.70
N ILE A 64 -12.52 6.89 63.36
CA ILE A 64 -11.37 7.82 63.33
C ILE A 64 -10.99 8.19 64.77
N GLY A 65 -9.75 7.90 65.15
CA GLY A 65 -9.18 8.29 66.44
C GLY A 65 -8.24 9.50 66.35
N THR A 66 -7.82 10.03 67.50
CA THR A 66 -6.91 11.19 67.58
C THR A 66 -5.58 10.97 66.86
N LYS A 67 -5.02 9.76 66.94
CA LYS A 67 -3.78 9.36 66.23
C LYS A 67 -3.87 9.49 64.72
N ASP A 68 -5.07 9.32 64.16
CA ASP A 68 -5.28 9.39 62.71
C ASP A 68 -5.38 10.84 62.26
N ILE A 69 -5.99 11.70 63.08
CA ILE A 69 -6.01 13.14 62.87
C ILE A 69 -4.60 13.73 62.97
N ASP A 70 -3.79 13.30 63.94
CA ASP A 70 -2.39 13.74 64.08
C ASP A 70 -1.55 13.37 62.85
N ALA A 71 -1.77 12.18 62.29
CA ALA A 71 -1.09 11.73 61.07
C ALA A 71 -1.52 12.54 59.83
N VAL A 72 -2.81 12.91 59.72
CA VAL A 72 -3.31 13.79 58.66
C VAL A 72 -2.69 15.18 58.78
N LYS A 73 -2.66 15.76 59.99
CA LYS A 73 -2.02 17.06 60.27
C LYS A 73 -0.54 17.05 59.90
N ALA A 74 0.18 15.97 60.23
CA ALA A 74 1.60 15.83 59.92
C ALA A 74 1.89 15.83 58.41
N GLN A 75 0.97 15.37 57.56
CA GLN A 75 1.13 15.41 56.10
C GLN A 75 0.65 16.73 55.46
N LEU A 76 -0.38 17.36 55.98
CA LEU A 76 -0.94 18.60 55.42
C LEU A 76 -0.22 19.88 55.89
N GLY A 77 0.46 19.83 57.03
CA GLY A 77 1.16 20.97 57.64
C GLY A 77 0.31 21.75 58.64
N ASP A 78 0.91 22.73 59.34
CA ASP A 78 0.18 23.59 60.28
C ASP A 78 -0.52 24.73 59.54
N PRO A 79 -1.81 25.01 59.78
CA PRO A 79 -2.54 26.06 59.09
C PRO A 79 -2.00 27.47 59.36
N ASN A 80 -1.31 27.67 60.48
CA ASN A 80 -0.74 28.97 60.86
C ASN A 80 0.60 29.25 60.18
N ASP A 81 1.27 28.24 59.63
CA ASP A 81 2.50 28.43 58.84
C ASP A 81 2.23 29.21 57.53
N PHE A 82 0.96 29.45 57.21
CA PHE A 82 0.51 30.13 56.00
C PHE A 82 -0.06 31.54 56.26
N THR A 83 -0.13 32.02 57.51
CA THR A 83 -0.68 33.35 57.85
C THR A 83 0.30 34.51 57.70
N ASP A 84 1.60 34.23 57.52
CA ASP A 84 2.64 35.26 57.39
C ASP A 84 2.93 35.53 55.91
N SER A 85 2.09 36.37 55.31
CA SER A 85 2.36 36.99 54.01
C SER A 85 3.49 38.01 54.15
N GLU A 86 4.76 37.58 53.99
CA GLU A 86 5.88 38.35 53.37
C GLU A 86 7.26 37.70 53.51
N ASN A 87 7.39 36.52 54.09
CA ASN A 87 8.55 35.68 53.81
C ASN A 87 8.08 34.55 52.92
N THR A 88 8.48 34.57 51.65
CA THR A 88 8.78 33.32 50.96
C THR A 88 9.69 32.56 51.93
N PRO A 89 9.27 31.44 52.53
CA PRO A 89 10.29 30.61 53.10
C PRO A 89 11.09 30.15 51.87
N ASP A 90 12.29 30.70 51.71
CA ASP A 90 13.41 29.94 51.19
C ASP A 90 13.50 28.73 52.12
N ILE A 91 12.63 27.74 51.86
CA ILE A 91 12.79 26.40 52.36
C ILE A 91 14.03 25.92 51.62
N ALA A 92 15.20 26.19 52.20
CA ALA A 92 16.34 25.29 52.09
C ALA A 92 15.75 23.87 52.16
N PRO A 93 15.97 23.02 51.14
CA PRO A 93 15.08 21.93 50.79
C PRO A 93 14.79 21.10 52.03
N MET A 94 13.63 21.34 52.65
CA MET A 94 12.98 20.37 53.51
C MET A 94 12.86 19.18 52.59
N ALA A 95 13.60 18.12 52.92
CA ALA A 95 13.79 16.96 52.06
C ALA A 95 12.49 16.68 51.31
N PRO A 96 12.50 16.61 49.97
CA PRO A 96 11.28 16.48 49.20
C PRO A 96 10.53 15.31 49.82
N VAL A 97 9.38 15.58 50.43
CA VAL A 97 8.40 14.53 50.67
C VAL A 97 8.05 14.10 49.26
N SER A 98 8.78 13.10 48.78
CA SER A 98 8.78 12.69 47.39
C SER A 98 7.42 12.08 47.13
N SER A 99 6.44 12.91 46.77
CA SER A 99 5.21 12.41 46.20
C SER A 99 5.61 11.74 44.91
N GLU A 100 5.62 10.41 44.91
CA GLU A 100 5.99 9.60 43.75
C GLU A 100 5.13 10.04 42.57
N LYS A 101 5.79 10.46 41.48
CA LYS A 101 5.08 10.96 40.30
C LYS A 101 4.28 9.81 39.71
N ARG A 102 2.95 9.92 39.74
CA ARG A 102 2.07 8.86 39.26
C ARG A 102 1.35 9.30 38.01
N LEU A 103 1.34 8.48 36.97
CA LEU A 103 0.56 8.74 35.77
C LEU A 103 -0.92 8.49 36.06
N MET A 104 -1.74 9.53 35.94
CA MET A 104 -3.20 9.43 35.95
C MET A 104 -3.75 10.20 34.75
N ARG A 105 -5.01 9.95 34.38
CA ARG A 105 -5.71 10.69 33.33
C ARG A 105 -6.43 11.87 33.95
N ASP A 106 -6.28 13.05 33.34
CA ASP A 106 -6.87 14.28 33.84
C ASP A 106 -8.20 14.59 33.12
N PRO A 107 -9.36 14.34 33.76
CA PRO A 107 -10.66 14.68 33.19
C PRO A 107 -10.91 16.18 33.19
N SER A 108 -10.18 16.95 34.02
CA SER A 108 -10.42 18.38 34.18
C SER A 108 -9.94 19.16 32.96
N ASN A 109 -8.82 18.78 32.33
CA ASN A 109 -8.31 19.32 31.06
C ASN A 109 -8.53 18.39 29.85
N ALA A 110 -9.51 17.47 29.94
CA ALA A 110 -9.76 16.45 28.93
C ALA A 110 -10.49 16.99 27.69
N MET A 111 -10.02 16.56 26.50
CA MET A 111 -10.78 16.68 25.24
C MET A 111 -11.59 15.42 24.96
N VAL A 112 -10.90 14.28 24.97
CA VAL A 112 -11.44 12.93 24.94
C VAL A 112 -10.78 12.22 26.11
N ALA A 113 -11.56 11.60 27.01
CA ALA A 113 -11.11 10.69 28.06
C ALA A 113 -10.00 11.12 29.08
N GLY A 114 -9.29 12.25 28.88
CA GLY A 114 -8.26 12.79 29.76
C GLY A 114 -6.85 12.21 29.61
N VAL A 115 -6.64 11.28 28.66
CA VAL A 115 -5.37 10.55 28.52
C VAL A 115 -4.22 11.45 28.08
N CYS A 116 -4.40 12.24 27.01
CA CYS A 116 -3.36 13.17 26.55
C CYS A 116 -3.06 14.28 27.57
N ALA A 117 -4.06 14.72 28.32
CA ALA A 117 -3.89 15.74 29.37
C ALA A 117 -3.11 15.20 30.57
N GLY A 118 -3.40 13.96 30.98
CA GLY A 118 -2.63 13.27 32.01
C GLY A 118 -1.17 13.02 31.61
N LEU A 119 -0.95 12.60 30.36
CA LEU A 119 0.39 12.39 29.81
C LEU A 119 1.19 13.70 29.74
N ALA A 120 0.52 14.80 29.41
CA ALA A 120 1.11 16.14 29.37
C ALA A 120 1.55 16.62 30.75
N ALA A 121 0.67 16.48 31.76
CA ALA A 121 0.99 16.79 33.14
C ALA A 121 2.15 15.94 33.68
N TYR A 122 2.16 14.64 33.32
CA TYR A 122 3.22 13.72 33.74
C TYR A 122 4.57 14.03 33.08
N PHE A 123 4.61 14.49 31.83
CA PHE A 123 5.87 14.87 31.17
C PHE A 123 6.25 16.34 31.32
N GLY A 124 5.36 17.19 31.85
CA GLY A 124 5.58 18.64 31.94
C GLY A 124 5.62 19.33 30.58
N VAL A 125 4.91 18.78 29.58
CA VAL A 125 4.85 19.30 28.19
C VAL A 125 3.46 19.84 27.93
N ASP A 126 3.32 20.83 27.03
CA ASP A 126 2.00 21.31 26.59
C ASP A 126 1.16 20.17 25.96
N VAL A 127 -0.10 20.09 26.39
CA VAL A 127 -1.10 19.12 25.93
C VAL A 127 -1.26 19.15 24.41
N VAL A 128 -1.10 20.32 23.77
CA VAL A 128 -1.24 20.48 22.32
C VAL A 128 -0.24 19.60 21.55
N TRP A 129 1.02 19.55 21.98
CA TRP A 129 2.06 18.74 21.32
C TRP A 129 1.77 17.26 21.42
N ILE A 130 1.31 16.79 22.58
CA ILE A 130 0.94 15.38 22.77
C ILE A 130 -0.26 15.01 21.89
N ARG A 131 -1.25 15.89 21.77
CA ARG A 131 -2.39 15.68 20.87
C ARG A 131 -1.96 15.58 19.41
N LEU A 132 -1.10 16.48 18.95
CA LEU A 132 -0.60 16.48 17.57
C LEU A 132 0.20 15.21 17.26
N ALA A 133 1.05 14.77 18.20
CA ALA A 133 1.80 13.53 18.08
C ALA A 133 0.86 12.30 17.95
N PHE A 134 -0.20 12.23 18.76
CA PHE A 134 -1.19 11.15 18.67
C PHE A 134 -1.93 11.13 17.33
N ILE A 135 -2.31 12.29 16.81
CA ILE A 135 -3.01 12.41 15.52
C ILE A 135 -2.10 11.98 14.39
N LEU A 136 -0.87 12.48 14.36
CA LEU A 136 0.13 12.11 13.36
C LEU A 136 0.42 10.61 13.40
N ALA A 137 0.61 10.04 14.60
CA ALA A 137 0.84 8.62 14.77
C ALA A 137 -0.38 7.77 14.36
N THR A 138 -1.60 8.27 14.54
CA THR A 138 -2.82 7.59 14.08
C THR A 138 -2.88 7.51 12.56
N VAL A 139 -2.52 8.60 11.87
CA VAL A 139 -2.47 8.64 10.40
C VAL A 139 -1.36 7.71 9.88
N MET A 140 -0.17 7.75 10.49
CA MET A 140 0.96 6.90 10.07
C MET A 140 0.74 5.40 10.34
N SER A 141 0.01 5.06 11.41
CA SER A 141 -0.22 3.66 11.82
C SER A 141 -1.52 3.06 11.26
N ALA A 142 -2.13 3.68 10.25
CA ALA A 142 -3.40 3.25 9.66
C ALA A 142 -4.52 3.00 10.70
N GLY A 143 -4.57 3.83 11.75
CA GLY A 143 -5.59 3.74 12.79
C GLY A 143 -5.26 2.84 13.98
N MET A 144 -4.14 2.10 13.99
CA MET A 144 -3.75 1.24 15.12
C MET A 144 -3.60 2.04 16.43
N MET A 145 -3.13 3.28 16.35
CA MET A 145 -2.97 4.16 17.51
C MET A 145 -4.30 4.47 18.23
N ILE A 146 -5.45 4.32 17.56
CA ILE A 146 -6.77 4.49 18.18
C ILE A 146 -7.01 3.38 19.21
N LEU A 147 -6.62 2.14 18.90
CA LEU A 147 -6.73 1.02 19.84
C LEU A 147 -5.80 1.20 21.03
N ALA A 148 -4.58 1.70 20.79
CA ALA A 148 -3.64 2.03 21.87
C ALA A 148 -4.20 3.12 22.80
N TYR A 149 -4.90 4.12 22.24
CA TYR A 149 -5.57 5.15 23.02
C TYR A 149 -6.69 4.59 23.90
N ILE A 150 -7.51 3.68 23.37
CA ILE A 150 -8.58 3.01 24.13
C ILE A 150 -7.98 2.14 25.24
N ALA A 151 -6.90 1.41 24.96
CA ALA A 151 -6.20 0.62 25.97
C ALA A 151 -5.66 1.51 27.11
N ALA A 152 -5.00 2.63 26.77
CA ALA A 152 -4.53 3.61 27.75
C ALA A 152 -5.69 4.22 28.57
N TRP A 153 -6.86 4.43 27.96
CA TRP A 153 -8.03 4.93 28.66
C TRP A 153 -8.55 3.97 29.74
N VAL A 154 -8.50 2.66 29.49
CA VAL A 154 -8.92 1.62 30.44
C VAL A 154 -7.87 1.41 31.55
N VAL A 155 -6.59 1.40 31.19
CA VAL A 155 -5.49 1.09 32.12
C VAL A 155 -5.16 2.27 33.05
N ILE A 156 -5.22 3.51 32.56
CA ILE A 156 -4.78 4.68 33.33
C ILE A 156 -5.91 5.17 34.26
N PRO A 157 -5.67 5.27 35.59
CA PRO A 157 -6.67 5.70 36.57
C PRO A 157 -7.00 7.19 36.45
N ILE A 158 -8.18 7.61 36.93
CA ILE A 158 -8.68 9.00 36.86
C ILE A 158 -8.13 9.85 38.02
N SER A 159 -7.67 11.08 37.76
CA SER A 159 -7.42 12.07 38.82
C SER A 159 -8.72 12.72 39.30
N ARG A 160 -9.07 12.54 40.59
CA ARG A 160 -10.33 13.02 41.15
C ARG A 160 -10.21 14.34 41.94
N THR A 161 -9.04 14.63 42.47
CA THR A 161 -8.77 15.74 43.39
C THR A 161 -7.62 16.62 42.89
N ALA A 162 -7.53 17.86 43.37
CA ALA A 162 -6.41 18.77 43.11
C ALA A 162 -5.07 18.16 43.56
N ALA A 163 -5.07 17.47 44.70
CA ALA A 163 -3.92 16.74 45.20
C ALA A 163 -3.38 15.70 44.20
N ASN A 164 -4.26 14.90 43.57
CA ASN A 164 -3.85 13.95 42.52
C ASN A 164 -3.22 14.66 41.31
N ARG A 165 -3.65 15.88 40.97
CA ARG A 165 -3.06 16.66 39.87
C ARG A 165 -1.67 17.18 40.20
N LEU A 166 -1.50 17.68 41.42
CA LEU A 166 -0.18 18.09 41.92
C LEU A 166 0.79 16.90 41.94
N GLN A 167 0.34 15.71 42.34
CA GLN A 167 1.13 14.48 42.27
C GLN A 167 1.52 14.09 40.85
N MET A 168 0.61 14.19 39.87
CA MET A 168 0.93 13.94 38.46
C MET A 168 1.97 14.93 37.92
N ALA A 169 1.89 16.19 38.33
CA ALA A 169 2.84 17.23 37.94
C ALA A 169 4.19 17.13 38.67
N GLY A 170 4.25 16.37 39.77
CA GLY A 170 5.43 16.27 40.64
C GLY A 170 5.61 17.50 41.55
N ARG A 171 4.52 18.23 41.83
CA ARG A 171 4.49 19.36 42.77
C ARG A 171 4.20 18.87 44.19
N PRO A 172 4.74 19.52 45.24
CA PRO A 172 4.46 19.14 46.62
C PRO A 172 2.95 19.30 46.91
N VAL A 173 2.37 18.37 47.67
CA VAL A 173 0.94 18.37 48.02
C VAL A 173 0.75 19.00 49.40
N THR A 174 0.80 20.33 49.44
CA THR A 174 0.57 21.15 50.65
C THR A 174 -0.75 21.92 50.54
N LEU A 175 -1.26 22.42 51.66
CA LEU A 175 -2.50 23.22 51.68
C LEU A 175 -2.43 24.42 50.71
N ALA A 176 -1.30 25.13 50.67
CA ALA A 176 -1.09 26.27 49.76
C ALA A 176 -1.11 25.86 48.28
N SER A 177 -0.50 24.72 47.92
CA SER A 177 -0.50 24.23 46.54
C SER A 177 -1.88 23.75 46.08
N ILE A 178 -2.69 23.20 46.99
CA ILE A 178 -4.07 22.78 46.72
C ILE A 178 -4.95 24.02 46.49
N GLN A 179 -4.74 25.08 47.27
CA GLN A 179 -5.42 26.38 47.10
C GLN A 179 -5.04 27.05 45.77
N ASP A 180 -3.74 27.11 45.44
CA ASP A 180 -3.26 27.66 44.17
C ASP A 180 -3.86 26.91 42.97
N GLU A 181 -3.89 25.58 43.03
CA GLU A 181 -4.48 24.74 41.97
C GLU A 181 -6.01 24.91 41.87
N SER A 182 -6.72 25.19 42.99
CA SER A 182 -8.16 25.47 42.95
C SER A 182 -8.47 26.85 42.37
N ASP A 183 -7.67 27.86 42.72
CA ASP A 183 -7.88 29.26 42.29
C ASP A 183 -7.52 29.45 40.81
N ASN A 184 -6.51 28.74 40.32
CA ASN A 184 -6.05 28.81 38.93
C ASN A 184 -6.93 27.99 37.97
N ARG A 185 -8.03 27.41 38.46
CA ARG A 185 -8.95 26.60 37.66
C ARG A 185 -9.81 27.50 36.76
N LEU A 186 -9.44 27.58 35.49
CA LEU A 186 -10.24 28.27 34.48
C LEU A 186 -11.70 27.76 34.45
N PRO A 187 -12.70 28.65 34.34
CA PRO A 187 -14.10 28.26 34.32
C PRO A 187 -14.39 27.29 33.16
N ARG A 188 -15.20 26.26 33.45
CA ARG A 188 -15.52 25.12 32.57
C ARG A 188 -16.01 25.50 31.16
N SER A 189 -16.44 26.75 30.96
CA SER A 189 -16.91 27.31 29.68
C SER A 189 -15.80 27.64 28.67
N GLU A 190 -14.60 28.04 29.11
CA GLU A 190 -13.49 28.38 28.20
C GLU A 190 -12.77 27.16 27.64
N MET A 191 -12.90 26.03 28.33
CA MET A 191 -12.37 24.76 27.85
C MET A 191 -13.14 24.28 26.62
N ALA A 192 -14.48 24.38 26.62
CA ALA A 192 -15.30 23.91 25.50
C ALA A 192 -15.00 24.64 24.18
N SER A 193 -14.72 25.95 24.23
CA SER A 193 -14.36 26.75 23.04
C SER A 193 -12.96 26.39 22.51
N SER A 194 -12.00 26.14 23.41
CA SER A 194 -10.64 25.73 23.06
C SER A 194 -10.61 24.34 22.41
N LEU A 195 -11.44 23.41 22.91
CA LEU A 195 -11.61 22.09 22.33
C LEU A 195 -12.24 22.15 20.93
N LEU A 196 -13.32 22.91 20.77
CA LEU A 196 -13.96 23.08 19.46
C LEU A 196 -12.99 23.69 18.45
N THR A 197 -12.12 24.61 18.87
CA THR A 197 -11.11 25.23 18.01
C THR A 197 -10.03 24.22 17.59
N ALA A 198 -9.51 23.41 18.51
CA ALA A 198 -8.56 22.35 18.19
C ALA A 198 -9.16 21.31 17.23
N LEU A 199 -10.41 20.87 17.46
CA LEU A 199 -11.10 19.90 16.61
C LEU A 199 -11.30 20.42 15.17
N ARG A 200 -11.62 21.71 15.04
CA ARG A 200 -11.75 22.39 13.74
C ARG A 200 -10.44 22.45 12.97
N ILE A 201 -9.33 22.75 13.66
CA ILE A 201 -8.01 22.79 13.02
C ILE A 201 -7.61 21.40 12.53
N ILE A 202 -7.77 20.37 13.36
CA ILE A 202 -7.42 18.97 13.02
C ILE A 202 -8.25 18.49 11.82
N SER A 203 -9.57 18.72 11.85
CA SER A 203 -10.45 18.35 10.74
C SER A 203 -10.18 19.14 9.46
N GLY A 204 -9.79 20.40 9.56
CA GLY A 204 -9.32 21.22 8.44
C GLY A 204 -8.06 20.66 7.79
N ILE A 205 -7.04 20.30 8.59
CA ILE A 205 -5.79 19.68 8.10
C ILE A 205 -6.07 18.33 7.45
N ALA A 206 -6.93 17.49 8.05
CA ALA A 206 -7.32 16.20 7.49
C ALA A 206 -8.00 16.36 6.12
N ALA A 207 -8.89 17.35 5.96
CA ALA A 207 -9.53 17.64 4.68
C ALA A 207 -8.51 18.06 3.60
N VAL A 208 -7.48 18.84 3.95
CA VAL A 208 -6.38 19.17 3.01
C VAL A 208 -5.61 17.92 2.59
N ALA A 209 -5.25 17.04 3.54
CA ALA A 209 -4.53 15.81 3.24
C ALA A 209 -5.32 14.89 2.29
N VAL A 210 -6.62 14.73 2.51
CA VAL A 210 -7.51 13.98 1.60
C VAL A 210 -7.55 14.62 0.22
N GLY A 211 -7.62 15.96 0.14
CA GLY A 211 -7.56 16.68 -1.13
C GLY A 211 -6.25 16.45 -1.90
N VAL A 212 -5.11 16.38 -1.21
CA VAL A 212 -3.80 16.10 -1.85
C VAL A 212 -3.74 14.67 -2.39
N ILE A 213 -4.20 13.68 -1.62
CA ILE A 213 -4.25 12.28 -2.07
C ILE A 213 -5.14 12.14 -3.30
N ALA A 214 -6.32 12.79 -3.29
CA ALA A 214 -7.22 12.80 -4.43
C ALA A 214 -6.57 13.45 -5.66
N ALA A 215 -5.86 14.58 -5.50
CA ALA A 215 -5.15 15.22 -6.60
C ALA A 215 -4.07 14.31 -7.21
N MET A 216 -3.30 13.60 -6.38
CA MET A 216 -2.32 12.61 -6.84
C MET A 216 -2.98 11.48 -7.65
N SER A 217 -4.13 10.97 -7.19
CA SER A 217 -4.86 9.94 -7.93
C SER A 217 -5.35 10.42 -9.29
N VAL A 218 -5.78 11.69 -9.40
CA VAL A 218 -6.18 12.31 -10.67
C VAL A 218 -4.99 12.41 -11.62
N VAL A 219 -3.82 12.85 -11.12
CA VAL A 219 -2.59 12.91 -11.92
C VAL A 219 -2.21 11.52 -12.43
N MET A 220 -2.32 10.48 -11.61
CA MET A 220 -2.02 9.11 -12.02
C MET A 220 -2.98 8.61 -13.11
N VAL A 221 -4.28 8.90 -13.01
CA VAL A 221 -5.27 8.55 -14.04
C VAL A 221 -4.99 9.30 -15.34
N ILE A 222 -4.71 10.60 -15.26
CA ILE A 222 -4.34 11.41 -16.43
C ILE A 222 -3.06 10.88 -17.06
N TRP A 223 -2.05 10.55 -16.26
CA TRP A 223 -0.79 9.96 -16.73
C TRP A 223 -1.00 8.65 -17.48
N HIS A 224 -1.86 7.76 -16.96
CA HIS A 224 -2.18 6.51 -17.63
C HIS A 224 -2.89 6.73 -18.97
N VAL A 225 -3.85 7.66 -19.00
CA VAL A 225 -4.56 8.05 -20.24
C VAL A 225 -3.60 8.70 -21.26
N LEU A 226 -2.60 9.44 -20.81
CA LEU A 226 -1.65 10.14 -21.68
C LEU A 226 -0.53 9.25 -22.23
N ILE A 227 -0.13 8.17 -21.56
CA ILE A 227 0.97 7.30 -22.02
C ILE A 227 0.55 6.33 -23.13
N ASP A 228 -0.71 5.93 -23.19
CA ASP A 228 -1.25 5.02 -24.21
C ASP A 228 -1.44 5.74 -25.57
N THR A 229 -0.34 6.32 -26.08
CA THR A 229 -0.22 7.18 -27.27
C THR A 229 -0.29 6.44 -28.61
N ASP A 230 -1.01 5.32 -28.69
CA ASP A 230 -1.42 4.78 -29.99
C ASP A 230 -2.65 5.58 -30.47
N ALA A 231 -2.37 6.79 -30.96
CA ALA A 231 -3.24 7.95 -31.11
C ALA A 231 -4.35 7.82 -32.18
N ARG A 232 -4.93 6.63 -32.38
CA ARG A 232 -5.86 6.38 -33.50
C ARG A 232 -7.26 5.89 -33.15
N LEU A 233 -7.60 5.61 -31.89
CA LEU A 233 -8.94 5.19 -31.43
C LEU A 233 -9.09 5.60 -29.95
N ASP A 234 -10.21 5.97 -29.35
CA ASP A 234 -11.60 6.21 -29.75
C ASP A 234 -12.08 7.33 -28.81
N GLY A 235 -12.85 8.32 -29.31
CA GLY A 235 -13.29 9.46 -28.49
C GLY A 235 -14.01 9.10 -27.18
N ILE A 236 -14.48 7.85 -27.06
CA ILE A 236 -15.16 7.34 -25.86
C ILE A 236 -14.21 7.12 -24.67
N TYR A 237 -12.95 6.71 -24.89
CA TYR A 237 -11.97 6.53 -23.80
C TYR A 237 -11.53 7.86 -23.21
N TRP A 238 -11.28 8.84 -24.09
CA TRP A 238 -11.07 10.23 -23.71
C TRP A 238 -12.26 10.82 -22.97
N LEU A 239 -13.48 10.49 -23.40
CA LEU A 239 -14.71 10.97 -22.76
C LEU A 239 -14.86 10.45 -21.33
N TYR A 240 -14.78 9.14 -21.10
CA TYR A 240 -14.95 8.62 -19.73
C TYR A 240 -13.74 8.93 -18.85
N GLY A 241 -12.51 8.86 -19.37
CA GLY A 241 -11.29 9.24 -18.64
C GLY A 241 -11.35 10.71 -18.22
N GLY A 242 -11.81 11.59 -19.12
CA GLY A 242 -12.06 12.99 -18.84
C GLY A 242 -13.13 13.22 -17.77
N LEU A 243 -14.24 12.46 -17.80
CA LEU A 243 -15.29 12.53 -16.77
C LEU A 243 -14.80 12.11 -15.38
N ILE A 244 -13.98 11.06 -15.30
CA ILE A 244 -13.38 10.60 -14.04
C ILE A 244 -12.39 11.64 -13.52
N ALA A 245 -11.54 12.20 -14.39
CA ALA A 245 -10.61 13.26 -14.02
C ALA A 245 -11.35 14.51 -13.52
N ALA A 246 -12.43 14.92 -14.21
CA ALA A 246 -13.28 16.03 -13.79
C ALA A 246 -13.94 15.78 -12.43
N ALA A 247 -14.44 14.57 -12.17
CA ALA A 247 -14.98 14.20 -10.86
C ALA A 247 -13.94 14.30 -9.75
N GLY A 248 -12.71 13.85 -10.02
CA GLY A 248 -11.60 13.96 -9.07
C GLY A 248 -11.20 15.42 -8.78
N LEU A 249 -11.14 16.28 -9.81
CA LEU A 249 -10.88 17.72 -9.63
C LEU A 249 -11.96 18.40 -8.79
N LEU A 250 -13.24 18.07 -9.01
CA LEU A 250 -14.34 18.56 -8.20
C LEU A 250 -14.24 18.09 -6.74
N PHE A 251 -13.77 16.87 -6.51
CA PHE A 251 -13.56 16.35 -5.17
C PHE A 251 -12.40 17.05 -4.42
N VAL A 252 -11.31 17.38 -5.12
CA VAL A 252 -10.23 18.21 -4.56
C VAL A 252 -10.77 19.59 -4.15
N PHE A 253 -11.57 20.21 -5.02
CA PHE A 253 -12.19 21.50 -4.72
C PHE A 253 -13.16 21.42 -3.54
N PHE A 254 -13.96 20.35 -3.44
CA PHE A 254 -14.83 20.08 -2.30
C PHE A 254 -14.03 19.99 -0.98
N CYS A 255 -12.94 19.23 -0.96
CA CYS A 255 -12.07 19.11 0.21
C CYS A 255 -11.47 20.46 0.61
N TRP A 256 -11.07 21.28 -0.37
CA TRP A 256 -10.56 22.63 -0.14
C TRP A 256 -11.61 23.56 0.49
N VAL A 257 -12.85 23.55 -0.01
CA VAL A 257 -13.95 24.35 0.55
C VAL A 257 -14.31 23.92 1.98
N ILE A 258 -14.31 22.61 2.25
CA ILE A 258 -14.51 22.09 3.63
C ILE A 258 -13.38 22.53 4.55
N ALA A 259 -12.13 22.37 4.12
CA ALA A 259 -10.97 22.81 4.90
C ALA A 259 -11.07 24.30 5.23
N TYR A 260 -11.42 25.13 4.24
CA TYR A 260 -11.62 26.57 4.44
C TYR A 260 -12.74 26.87 5.47
N MET A 261 -13.90 26.21 5.36
CA MET A 261 -15.01 26.41 6.30
C MET A 261 -14.65 25.99 7.72
N LEU A 262 -13.93 24.87 7.88
CA LEU A 262 -13.51 24.36 9.19
C LEU A 262 -12.45 25.26 9.83
N LEU A 263 -11.45 25.69 9.06
CA LEU A 263 -10.35 26.53 9.57
C LEU A 263 -10.79 27.95 9.91
N THR A 264 -11.68 28.54 9.12
CA THR A 264 -12.14 29.91 9.35
C THR A 264 -13.37 30.01 10.26
N ALA A 265 -14.00 28.88 10.58
CA ALA A 265 -15.28 28.79 11.29
C ALA A 265 -16.40 29.69 10.70
N LYS A 266 -16.26 30.10 9.43
CA LYS A 266 -17.21 30.96 8.73
C LYS A 266 -18.14 30.12 7.87
N HIS A 267 -19.40 30.08 8.26
CA HIS A 267 -20.46 29.45 7.47
C HIS A 267 -21.30 30.52 6.78
N ASN A 268 -21.24 30.54 5.44
CA ASN A 268 -22.05 31.43 4.63
C ASN A 268 -22.98 30.61 3.72
N LYS A 269 -24.21 31.07 3.49
CA LYS A 269 -25.18 30.41 2.59
C LYS A 269 -24.59 30.17 1.21
N ARG A 270 -23.73 31.08 0.74
CA ARG A 270 -22.99 30.95 -0.52
C ARG A 270 -22.03 29.74 -0.52
N LEU A 271 -21.25 29.54 0.54
CA LEU A 271 -20.30 28.42 0.65
C LEU A 271 -21.02 27.07 0.69
N ILE A 272 -22.12 27.00 1.43
CA ILE A 272 -22.97 25.80 1.48
C ILE A 272 -23.57 25.51 0.10
N GLY A 273 -24.06 26.53 -0.60
CA GLY A 273 -24.56 26.39 -1.98
C GLY A 273 -23.51 25.88 -2.95
N THR A 274 -22.28 26.39 -2.87
CA THR A 274 -21.14 25.88 -3.66
C THR A 274 -20.87 24.41 -3.35
N LEU A 275 -20.88 24.02 -2.07
CA LEU A 275 -20.63 22.65 -1.65
C LEU A 275 -21.65 21.67 -2.25
N VAL A 276 -22.93 21.99 -2.14
CA VAL A 276 -24.02 21.16 -2.70
C VAL A 276 -23.86 21.03 -4.21
N THR A 277 -23.59 22.14 -4.91
CA THR A 277 -23.41 22.13 -6.37
C THR A 277 -22.25 21.23 -6.78
N VAL A 278 -21.09 21.37 -6.12
CA VAL A 278 -19.89 20.58 -6.42
C VAL A 278 -20.13 19.09 -6.17
N VAL A 279 -20.82 18.73 -5.08
CA VAL A 279 -21.17 17.33 -4.78
C VAL A 279 -22.10 16.76 -5.85
N THR A 280 -23.15 17.49 -6.22
CA THR A 280 -24.10 17.01 -7.25
C THR A 280 -23.43 16.82 -8.61
N LEU A 281 -22.59 17.77 -9.04
CA LEU A 281 -21.87 17.68 -10.30
C LEU A 281 -20.81 16.57 -10.27
N GLY A 282 -20.09 16.44 -9.16
CA GLY A 282 -19.08 15.40 -8.98
C GLY A 282 -19.67 13.98 -9.02
N LEU A 283 -20.80 13.76 -8.33
CA LEU A 283 -21.50 12.48 -8.36
C LEU A 283 -22.04 12.15 -9.76
N LEU A 284 -22.53 13.15 -10.49
CA LEU A 284 -22.99 12.96 -11.87
C LEU A 284 -21.84 12.58 -12.80
N CYS A 285 -20.72 13.32 -12.76
CA CYS A 285 -19.52 13.00 -13.54
C CYS A 285 -18.98 11.61 -13.20
N PHE A 286 -18.90 11.26 -11.92
CA PHE A 286 -18.43 9.95 -11.47
C PHE A 286 -19.37 8.83 -11.92
N GLY A 287 -20.69 9.00 -11.74
CA GLY A 287 -21.67 8.00 -12.12
C GLY A 287 -21.69 7.70 -13.61
N VAL A 288 -21.62 8.73 -14.45
CA VAL A 288 -21.55 8.57 -15.91
C VAL A 288 -20.21 7.95 -16.34
N GLY A 289 -19.09 8.43 -15.79
CA GLY A 289 -17.76 7.90 -16.10
C GLY A 289 -17.61 6.43 -15.69
N ALA A 290 -18.02 6.06 -14.48
CA ALA A 290 -18.00 4.68 -14.00
C ALA A 290 -18.98 3.78 -14.77
N GLY A 291 -20.16 4.29 -15.12
CA GLY A 291 -21.13 3.57 -15.95
C GLY A 291 -20.60 3.26 -17.34
N MET A 292 -19.98 4.24 -18.02
CA MET A 292 -19.33 4.02 -19.32
C MET A 292 -18.18 3.02 -19.21
N GLY A 293 -17.32 3.16 -18.20
CA GLY A 293 -16.23 2.22 -17.94
C GLY A 293 -16.72 0.79 -17.68
N TYR A 294 -17.85 0.62 -16.99
CA TYR A 294 -18.44 -0.70 -16.77
C TYR A 294 -18.99 -1.31 -18.07
N VAL A 295 -19.63 -0.51 -18.93
CA VAL A 295 -20.15 -0.98 -20.22
C VAL A 295 -19.01 -1.41 -21.14
N THR A 296 -17.94 -0.61 -21.25
CA THR A 296 -16.77 -0.96 -22.06
C THR A 296 -16.11 -2.22 -21.50
N TYR A 297 -15.89 -2.30 -20.19
CA TYR A 297 -15.35 -3.48 -19.52
C TYR A 297 -16.16 -4.76 -19.81
N ARG A 298 -17.49 -4.66 -19.75
CA ARG A 298 -18.37 -5.80 -20.04
C ARG A 298 -18.28 -6.21 -21.51
N GLN A 299 -18.21 -5.23 -22.41
CA GLN A 299 -18.07 -5.49 -23.84
C GLN A 299 -16.74 -6.17 -24.18
N GLU A 300 -15.66 -5.77 -23.51
CA GLU A 300 -14.36 -6.44 -23.63
C GLU A 300 -14.44 -7.88 -23.14
N ARG A 301 -14.95 -8.12 -21.93
CA ARG A 301 -15.13 -9.48 -21.40
C ARG A 301 -15.97 -10.37 -22.31
N GLY A 302 -17.04 -9.83 -22.91
CA GLY A 302 -17.87 -10.58 -23.86
C GLY A 302 -17.11 -11.04 -25.11
N LEU A 303 -16.07 -10.33 -25.53
CA LEU A 303 -15.21 -10.73 -26.65
C LEU A 303 -14.16 -11.78 -26.24
N TYR A 304 -13.73 -11.78 -24.98
CA TYR A 304 -12.83 -12.82 -24.44
C TYR A 304 -13.49 -14.20 -24.37
N ASP A 305 -14.77 -14.25 -23.98
CA ASP A 305 -15.49 -15.51 -23.76
C ASP A 305 -15.91 -16.22 -25.07
N GLN A 306 -15.86 -15.55 -26.21
CA GLN A 306 -16.24 -16.12 -27.51
C GLN A 306 -15.08 -16.84 -28.23
N ARG A 307 -14.19 -17.57 -27.54
CA ARG A 307 -13.21 -18.40 -28.28
C ARG A 307 -13.92 -19.51 -29.05
N THR A 308 -13.97 -19.40 -30.38
CA THR A 308 -14.43 -20.49 -31.24
C THR A 308 -13.25 -21.33 -31.67
N VAL A 309 -13.31 -22.61 -31.33
CA VAL A 309 -12.45 -23.63 -31.91
C VAL A 309 -13.14 -24.11 -33.17
N ILE A 310 -12.55 -23.86 -34.35
CA ILE A 310 -12.97 -24.58 -35.55
C ILE A 310 -12.16 -25.88 -35.56
N PRO A 311 -12.78 -27.04 -35.34
CA PRO A 311 -12.12 -28.31 -35.60
C PRO A 311 -11.90 -28.39 -37.10
N THR A 312 -10.66 -28.16 -37.55
CA THR A 312 -10.31 -28.38 -38.95
C THR A 312 -10.26 -29.88 -39.17
N THR A 313 -11.19 -30.33 -40.01
CA THR A 313 -11.55 -31.69 -40.35
C THR A 313 -10.35 -32.58 -40.67
N ASP A 314 -10.41 -33.82 -40.15
CA ASP A 314 -9.58 -35.00 -40.42
C ASP A 314 -8.74 -34.92 -41.71
N MET A 315 -7.47 -34.51 -41.58
CA MET A 315 -6.60 -34.27 -42.72
C MET A 315 -5.72 -35.49 -42.98
N LYS A 316 -6.30 -36.64 -43.34
CA LYS A 316 -5.52 -37.84 -43.76
C LYS A 316 -4.43 -37.52 -44.79
N ALA A 317 -4.62 -36.45 -45.58
CA ALA A 317 -3.67 -35.92 -46.55
C ALA A 317 -2.40 -35.23 -45.98
N LEU A 318 -2.33 -34.99 -44.66
CA LEU A 318 -1.10 -34.56 -43.95
C LEU A 318 -0.12 -35.73 -43.74
N SER A 319 -0.59 -36.98 -43.81
CA SER A 319 0.26 -38.15 -43.65
C SER A 319 1.25 -38.25 -44.83
N GLY A 320 2.55 -38.23 -44.52
CA GLY A 320 3.63 -38.34 -45.50
C GLY A 320 4.16 -37.01 -46.04
N LYS A 321 3.69 -35.86 -45.57
CA LYS A 321 4.25 -34.54 -45.91
C LYS A 321 5.51 -34.26 -45.12
N LYS A 322 6.55 -33.75 -45.78
CA LYS A 322 7.86 -33.49 -45.17
C LYS A 322 8.20 -32.02 -44.99
N GLN A 323 7.42 -31.10 -45.57
CA GLN A 323 7.71 -29.68 -45.54
C GLN A 323 6.61 -28.88 -44.85
N LEU A 324 6.98 -27.94 -43.98
CA LEU A 324 6.08 -26.99 -43.32
C LEU A 324 6.47 -25.56 -43.72
N LYS A 325 5.53 -24.82 -44.30
CA LYS A 325 5.72 -23.43 -44.72
C LYS A 325 4.74 -22.50 -44.01
N ILE A 326 5.27 -21.45 -43.38
CA ILE A 326 4.49 -20.54 -42.54
C ILE A 326 4.57 -19.12 -43.11
N GLU A 327 3.42 -18.61 -43.47
CA GLU A 327 3.17 -17.28 -44.03
C GLU A 327 1.99 -16.65 -43.27
N ALA A 328 2.16 -16.49 -41.96
CA ALA A 328 1.09 -16.05 -41.08
C ALA A 328 1.64 -15.08 -40.03
N ASP A 329 1.23 -13.83 -40.15
CA ASP A 329 1.58 -12.75 -39.22
C ASP A 329 0.42 -12.58 -38.25
N GLY A 330 0.67 -12.69 -36.94
CA GLY A 330 -0.35 -12.70 -35.89
C GLY A 330 -0.51 -14.02 -35.12
N PRO A 331 -0.92 -15.14 -35.76
CA PRO A 331 -1.17 -16.38 -35.03
C PRO A 331 0.12 -17.06 -34.60
N VAL A 332 0.07 -17.73 -33.46
CA VAL A 332 1.13 -18.65 -33.02
C VAL A 332 0.83 -20.03 -33.58
N VAL A 333 1.78 -20.59 -34.35
CA VAL A 333 1.68 -21.94 -34.89
C VAL A 333 2.37 -22.91 -33.93
N LEU A 334 1.64 -23.91 -33.45
CA LEU A 334 2.18 -24.99 -32.61
C LEU A 334 2.14 -26.30 -33.39
N TYR A 335 3.30 -26.87 -33.68
CA TYR A 335 3.42 -28.17 -34.32
C TYR A 335 3.69 -29.25 -33.27
N HIS A 336 2.91 -30.33 -33.30
CA HIS A 336 3.01 -31.47 -32.39
C HIS A 336 3.28 -32.73 -33.22
N VAL A 337 4.36 -33.45 -32.89
CA VAL A 337 4.64 -34.74 -33.53
C VAL A 337 3.74 -35.80 -32.89
N SER A 338 2.88 -36.42 -33.68
CA SER A 338 1.95 -37.46 -33.20
C SER A 338 1.83 -38.60 -34.21
N LEU A 339 1.80 -39.83 -33.69
CA LEU A 339 1.55 -41.06 -34.48
C LEU A 339 0.06 -41.27 -34.79
N GLY A 340 -0.82 -40.39 -34.28
CA GLY A 340 -2.27 -40.44 -34.51
C GLY A 340 -2.69 -39.88 -35.87
N VAL A 341 -4.01 -39.80 -36.08
CA VAL A 341 -4.55 -39.19 -37.31
C VAL A 341 -4.19 -37.71 -37.32
N PRO A 342 -3.52 -37.22 -38.39
CA PRO A 342 -3.06 -35.86 -38.42
C PRO A 342 -4.25 -34.88 -38.51
N LYS A 343 -4.20 -33.84 -37.68
CA LYS A 343 -5.30 -32.88 -37.48
C LYS A 343 -4.72 -31.47 -37.33
N ALA A 344 -5.48 -30.48 -37.77
CA ALA A 344 -5.17 -29.07 -37.52
C ALA A 344 -6.33 -28.46 -36.72
N VAL A 345 -6.04 -27.77 -35.62
CA VAL A 345 -7.04 -27.08 -34.80
C VAL A 345 -6.74 -25.60 -34.82
N ILE A 346 -7.71 -24.82 -35.29
CA ILE A 346 -7.59 -23.37 -35.33
C ILE A 346 -8.47 -22.80 -34.21
N THR A 347 -7.82 -22.16 -33.25
CA THR A 347 -8.52 -21.46 -32.16
C THR A 347 -8.43 -19.97 -32.41
N TYR A 348 -9.56 -19.28 -32.49
CA TYR A 348 -9.58 -17.82 -32.64
C TYR A 348 -10.85 -17.20 -32.03
N SER A 349 -10.80 -15.89 -31.76
CA SER A 349 -11.95 -15.12 -31.29
C SER A 349 -12.65 -14.41 -32.45
N PRO A 350 -13.90 -14.79 -32.82
CA PRO A 350 -14.68 -14.17 -33.88
C PRO A 350 -15.12 -12.78 -33.38
N GLY A 351 -14.49 -11.73 -33.90
CA GLY A 351 -14.75 -10.35 -33.47
C GLY A 351 -13.49 -9.51 -33.24
N LEU A 352 -12.32 -10.14 -33.08
CA LEU A 352 -11.03 -9.43 -33.06
C LEU A 352 -10.31 -9.46 -34.42
N TYR A 353 -10.51 -10.52 -35.21
CA TYR A 353 -9.83 -10.70 -36.49
C TYR A 353 -10.82 -10.88 -37.65
N LYS A 354 -10.51 -10.23 -38.78
CA LYS A 354 -11.29 -10.32 -40.03
C LYS A 354 -10.89 -11.52 -40.89
N ASN A 355 -9.62 -11.91 -40.82
CA ASN A 355 -9.04 -12.98 -41.62
C ASN A 355 -8.75 -14.17 -40.70
N ILE A 356 -9.35 -15.32 -41.02
CA ILE A 356 -9.12 -16.57 -40.29
C ILE A 356 -7.86 -17.21 -40.88
N PRO A 357 -6.90 -17.70 -40.05
CA PRO A 357 -5.77 -18.44 -40.56
C PRO A 357 -6.26 -19.72 -41.23
N THR A 358 -5.68 -20.07 -42.38
CA THR A 358 -6.04 -21.26 -43.15
C THR A 358 -4.85 -22.18 -43.25
N VAL A 359 -5.10 -23.48 -43.07
CA VAL A 359 -4.11 -24.54 -43.33
C VAL A 359 -4.47 -25.18 -44.66
N THR A 360 -3.59 -25.05 -45.64
CA THR A 360 -3.74 -25.61 -46.99
C THR A 360 -2.60 -26.59 -47.30
N LEU A 361 -2.85 -27.49 -48.23
CA LEU A 361 -1.87 -28.48 -48.69
C LEU A 361 -1.44 -28.11 -50.12
N ASP A 362 -0.15 -27.90 -50.32
CA ASP A 362 0.46 -27.58 -51.62
C ASP A 362 1.51 -28.63 -51.96
N GLY A 363 1.10 -29.66 -52.69
CA GLY A 363 1.98 -30.80 -53.01
C GLY A 363 2.50 -31.49 -51.75
N ASP A 364 3.81 -31.42 -51.49
CA ASP A 364 4.48 -31.99 -50.30
C ASP A 364 4.58 -31.01 -49.10
N THR A 365 4.00 -29.82 -49.24
CA THR A 365 4.13 -28.74 -48.26
C THR A 365 2.82 -28.48 -47.53
N ILE A 366 2.89 -28.43 -46.19
CA ILE A 366 1.84 -27.93 -45.32
C ILE A 366 1.99 -26.41 -45.28
N ARG A 367 1.05 -25.67 -45.85
CA ARG A 367 1.11 -24.21 -45.89
C ARG A 367 0.13 -23.62 -44.89
N VAL A 368 0.65 -22.92 -43.89
CA VAL A 368 -0.14 -22.10 -42.97
C VAL A 368 -0.10 -20.67 -43.49
N SER A 369 -1.21 -20.22 -44.06
CA SER A 369 -1.35 -18.86 -44.58
C SER A 369 -2.38 -18.10 -43.76
N ALA A 370 -2.01 -16.91 -43.31
CA ALA A 370 -2.96 -15.92 -42.80
C ALA A 370 -2.71 -14.61 -43.55
N ALA A 371 -3.74 -14.07 -44.21
CA ALA A 371 -3.67 -12.71 -44.72
C ALA A 371 -3.43 -11.80 -43.50
N THR A 372 -2.37 -10.98 -43.56
CA THR A 372 -1.86 -10.13 -42.47
C THR A 372 -3.00 -9.76 -41.54
N THR A 373 -2.99 -10.27 -40.30
CA THR A 373 -4.09 -10.02 -39.38
C THR A 373 -4.10 -8.56 -39.01
N SER A 374 -4.75 -7.74 -39.83
CA SER A 374 -5.19 -6.43 -39.43
C SER A 374 -6.25 -6.66 -38.36
N CYS A 375 -5.84 -6.52 -37.10
CA CYS A 375 -6.72 -6.44 -35.96
C CYS A 375 -7.86 -5.47 -36.31
N VAL A 376 -9.11 -5.91 -36.23
CA VAL A 376 -10.26 -5.04 -36.56
C VAL A 376 -10.46 -3.98 -35.48
N LYS A 377 -9.82 -4.18 -34.32
CA LYS A 377 -9.86 -3.31 -33.14
C LYS A 377 -8.47 -2.80 -32.78
N THR A 378 -8.41 -1.93 -31.79
CA THR A 378 -7.25 -1.17 -31.31
C THR A 378 -5.99 -2.01 -31.07
N PRO A 379 -4.79 -1.45 -31.33
CA PRO A 379 -3.50 -2.15 -31.12
C PRO A 379 -3.27 -2.61 -29.67
N LEU A 380 -3.80 -1.90 -28.66
CA LEU A 380 -3.70 -2.29 -27.24
C LEU A 380 -4.41 -3.63 -26.92
N PHE A 381 -5.46 -3.99 -27.69
CA PHE A 381 -6.14 -5.28 -27.55
C PHE A 381 -5.40 -6.43 -28.23
N CYS A 382 -4.50 -6.11 -29.16
CA CYS A 382 -3.83 -7.09 -30.01
C CYS A 382 -2.37 -7.35 -29.60
N SER A 383 -1.74 -6.46 -28.82
CA SER A 383 -0.39 -6.67 -28.26
C SER A 383 -0.38 -7.52 -26.98
N ALA A 384 -1.47 -7.53 -26.21
CA ALA A 384 -1.56 -8.27 -24.95
C ALA A 384 -1.93 -9.75 -25.13
N VAL A 385 -2.37 -10.16 -26.33
CA VAL A 385 -3.00 -11.47 -26.49
C VAL A 385 -2.61 -12.12 -27.82
N SER A 386 -1.81 -13.18 -27.76
CA SER A 386 -1.74 -14.21 -28.80
C SER A 386 -3.10 -14.91 -28.85
N LEU A 387 -3.96 -14.52 -29.78
CA LEU A 387 -5.38 -14.93 -29.78
C LEU A 387 -5.74 -15.94 -30.86
N ALA A 388 -4.88 -16.12 -31.86
CA ALA A 388 -5.06 -17.14 -32.85
C ALA A 388 -3.96 -18.19 -32.68
N THR A 389 -4.34 -19.40 -32.25
CA THR A 389 -3.41 -20.53 -32.24
C THR A 389 -3.77 -21.50 -33.35
N VAL A 390 -2.74 -21.98 -34.05
CA VAL A 390 -2.88 -23.03 -35.06
C VAL A 390 -2.11 -24.24 -34.57
N ASP A 391 -2.82 -25.21 -33.99
CA ASP A 391 -2.26 -26.45 -33.49
C ASP A 391 -2.28 -27.51 -34.59
N ILE A 392 -1.12 -27.94 -35.07
CA ILE A 392 -0.98 -28.95 -36.12
C ILE A 392 -0.41 -30.22 -35.49
N TYR A 393 -1.12 -31.33 -35.60
CA TYR A 393 -0.66 -32.64 -35.17
C TYR A 393 -0.34 -33.46 -36.42
N GLY A 394 0.90 -33.92 -36.55
CA GLY A 394 1.35 -34.64 -37.75
C GLY A 394 2.64 -35.46 -37.55
N PRO A 395 3.09 -36.17 -38.60
CA PRO A 395 4.38 -36.87 -38.60
C PRO A 395 5.56 -35.88 -38.53
N PRO A 396 6.77 -36.32 -38.16
CA PRO A 396 7.94 -35.44 -38.16
C PRO A 396 8.20 -34.84 -39.56
N VAL A 397 8.52 -33.55 -39.59
CA VAL A 397 8.88 -32.82 -40.82
C VAL A 397 10.40 -32.74 -40.97
N ASP A 398 10.86 -32.69 -42.23
CA ASP A 398 12.27 -32.59 -42.60
C ASP A 398 12.68 -31.12 -42.85
N THR A 399 11.75 -30.30 -43.34
CA THR A 399 12.02 -28.89 -43.70
C THR A 399 10.96 -27.95 -43.14
N LEU A 400 11.38 -26.90 -42.44
CA LEU A 400 10.57 -25.79 -41.99
C LEU A 400 10.98 -24.50 -42.72
N THR A 401 10.05 -23.80 -43.34
CA THR A 401 10.25 -22.48 -43.94
C THR A 401 9.30 -21.46 -43.32
N VAL A 402 9.83 -20.52 -42.56
CA VAL A 402 9.08 -19.42 -41.95
C VAL A 402 9.35 -18.16 -42.76
N VAL A 403 8.37 -17.77 -43.58
CA VAL A 403 8.47 -16.51 -44.33
C VAL A 403 8.20 -15.35 -43.39
N ARG A 404 7.13 -15.45 -42.59
CA ARG A 404 6.68 -14.47 -41.58
C ARG A 404 5.88 -15.21 -40.50
N GLY A 405 6.15 -14.96 -39.21
CA GLY A 405 5.30 -15.43 -38.10
C GLY A 405 6.05 -16.07 -36.93
N ASN A 406 5.28 -16.58 -35.96
CA ASN A 406 5.78 -17.21 -34.73
C ASN A 406 5.45 -18.70 -34.69
N VAL A 407 6.46 -19.54 -34.47
CA VAL A 407 6.34 -20.99 -34.65
C VAL A 407 6.99 -21.75 -33.51
N TYR A 408 6.28 -22.73 -32.96
CA TYR A 408 6.78 -23.69 -31.99
C TYR A 408 6.78 -25.08 -32.63
N ILE A 409 7.94 -25.73 -32.68
CA ILE A 409 8.10 -27.03 -33.33
C ILE A 409 9.03 -27.95 -32.52
N PRO A 410 8.76 -29.25 -32.40
CA PRO A 410 9.72 -30.19 -31.86
C PRO A 410 10.88 -30.41 -32.84
N ALA A 411 12.12 -30.41 -32.35
CA ALA A 411 13.28 -30.67 -33.18
C ALA A 411 13.37 -32.18 -33.51
N THR A 412 13.49 -32.47 -34.81
CA THR A 412 13.56 -33.82 -35.38
C THR A 412 14.91 -34.06 -36.05
N ASN A 413 15.27 -35.32 -36.31
CA ASN A 413 16.52 -35.66 -36.98
C ASN A 413 16.58 -35.11 -38.40
N ALA A 414 17.71 -34.48 -38.74
CA ALA A 414 17.97 -33.87 -40.05
C ALA A 414 17.02 -32.71 -40.43
N LEU A 415 16.49 -31.99 -39.43
CA LEU A 415 15.62 -30.84 -39.64
C LEU A 415 16.38 -29.65 -40.27
N VAL A 416 15.85 -29.14 -41.38
CA VAL A 416 16.32 -27.92 -42.04
C VAL A 416 15.32 -26.80 -41.78
N VAL A 417 15.77 -25.71 -41.15
CA VAL A 417 14.91 -24.57 -40.82
C VAL A 417 15.39 -23.31 -41.52
N ASN A 418 14.51 -22.71 -42.32
CA ASN A 418 14.73 -21.47 -43.04
C ASN A 418 13.79 -20.40 -42.49
N VAL A 419 14.32 -19.40 -41.79
CA VAL A 419 13.54 -18.30 -41.22
C VAL A 419 13.91 -17.03 -41.98
N ILE A 420 12.96 -16.44 -42.69
CA ILE A 420 13.16 -15.18 -43.41
C ILE A 420 12.90 -14.01 -42.45
N GLU A 421 11.73 -14.01 -41.82
CA GLU A 421 11.28 -13.02 -40.83
C GLU A 421 10.39 -13.71 -39.78
N GLY A 422 10.60 -13.42 -38.49
CA GLY A 422 9.81 -13.99 -37.38
C GLY A 422 10.61 -14.80 -36.37
N ASP A 423 9.88 -15.45 -35.45
CA ASP A 423 10.43 -16.15 -34.30
C ASP A 423 10.14 -17.66 -34.37
N VAL A 424 11.17 -18.48 -34.20
CA VAL A 424 11.04 -19.95 -34.14
C VAL A 424 11.56 -20.47 -32.82
N VAL A 425 10.73 -21.24 -32.11
CA VAL A 425 11.10 -21.92 -30.88
C VAL A 425 11.12 -23.42 -31.11
N MET A 426 12.22 -24.06 -30.75
CA MET A 426 12.46 -25.48 -30.89
C MET A 426 12.63 -26.14 -29.52
N SER A 427 12.00 -27.28 -29.34
CA SER A 427 12.16 -28.13 -28.15
C SER A 427 12.45 -29.57 -28.56
N SER A 428 13.24 -30.30 -27.78
CA SER A 428 13.48 -31.72 -28.06
C SER A 428 13.45 -32.54 -26.77
N GLU A 429 12.70 -33.65 -26.79
CA GLU A 429 12.72 -34.61 -25.67
C GLU A 429 13.93 -35.55 -25.75
N THR A 430 14.43 -35.80 -26.96
CA THR A 430 15.57 -36.66 -27.24
C THR A 430 16.71 -35.90 -27.89
N GLN A 431 17.90 -36.50 -27.91
CA GLN A 431 19.04 -35.98 -28.65
C GLN A 431 18.78 -36.07 -30.15
N VAL A 432 19.00 -34.95 -30.85
CA VAL A 432 18.82 -34.81 -32.30
C VAL A 432 20.19 -34.85 -33.00
N ASP A 433 20.31 -35.56 -34.12
CA ASP A 433 21.62 -35.77 -34.77
C ASP A 433 22.17 -34.50 -35.44
N THR A 434 21.41 -33.89 -36.35
CA THR A 434 21.85 -32.74 -37.13
C THR A 434 20.69 -31.79 -37.40
N ILE A 435 20.93 -30.49 -37.20
CA ILE A 435 19.99 -29.41 -37.52
C ILE A 435 20.72 -28.36 -38.36
N THR A 436 20.08 -27.91 -39.44
CA THR A 436 20.59 -26.83 -40.29
C THR A 436 19.66 -25.63 -40.21
N LEU A 437 20.19 -24.47 -39.84
CA LEU A 437 19.46 -23.21 -39.68
C LEU A 437 19.92 -22.19 -40.72
N MET A 438 18.98 -21.53 -41.37
CA MET A 438 19.19 -20.33 -42.17
C MET A 438 18.31 -19.23 -41.57
N ILE A 439 18.93 -18.17 -41.06
CA ILE A 439 18.25 -17.12 -40.30
C ILE A 439 18.44 -15.79 -41.02
N GLY A 440 17.32 -15.24 -41.47
CA GLY A 440 17.17 -13.98 -42.18
C GLY A 440 17.31 -12.77 -41.27
N ARG A 441 17.20 -11.58 -41.86
CA ARG A 441 17.44 -10.32 -41.17
C ARG A 441 16.38 -10.08 -40.10
N GLY A 442 16.79 -9.86 -38.85
CA GLY A 442 15.86 -9.59 -37.74
C GLY A 442 15.08 -10.80 -37.23
N ALA A 443 15.32 -12.01 -37.75
CA ALA A 443 14.69 -13.24 -37.28
C ALA A 443 15.35 -13.78 -36.01
N ARG A 444 14.58 -14.49 -35.19
CA ARG A 444 15.05 -15.15 -33.96
C ARG A 444 14.77 -16.64 -33.99
N VAL A 445 15.75 -17.41 -33.55
CA VAL A 445 15.60 -18.85 -33.31
C VAL A 445 16.03 -19.17 -31.88
N ASP A 446 15.14 -19.80 -31.12
CA ASP A 446 15.40 -20.30 -29.78
C ASP A 446 15.32 -21.82 -29.77
N ALA A 447 16.47 -22.48 -29.59
CA ALA A 447 16.62 -23.91 -29.44
C ALA A 447 17.26 -24.26 -28.08
N THR A 448 17.03 -23.44 -27.05
CA THR A 448 17.56 -23.64 -25.70
C THR A 448 17.08 -24.94 -25.06
N ALA A 449 15.85 -25.36 -25.37
CA ALA A 449 15.23 -26.59 -24.88
C ALA A 449 15.53 -27.83 -25.75
N ALA A 450 16.54 -27.77 -26.64
CA ALA A 450 16.93 -28.88 -27.50
C ALA A 450 18.37 -29.37 -27.22
N SER A 451 18.58 -30.69 -27.36
CA SER A 451 19.91 -31.31 -27.31
C SER A 451 20.32 -31.77 -28.70
N ILE A 452 21.39 -31.19 -29.26
CA ILE A 452 21.75 -31.32 -30.67
C ILE A 452 23.16 -31.89 -30.83
N GLY A 453 23.35 -32.84 -31.74
CA GLY A 453 24.65 -33.37 -32.14
C GLY A 453 25.45 -32.32 -32.93
N SER A 454 25.03 -32.07 -34.17
CA SER A 454 25.64 -31.07 -35.05
C SER A 454 24.64 -29.96 -35.40
N LEU A 455 24.97 -28.71 -35.04
CA LEU A 455 24.17 -27.54 -35.38
C LEU A 455 24.93 -26.69 -36.39
N LYS A 456 24.37 -26.55 -37.60
CA LYS A 456 24.90 -25.65 -38.64
C LYS A 456 23.98 -24.45 -38.76
N ALA A 457 24.48 -23.24 -38.56
CA ALA A 457 23.67 -22.03 -38.61
C ALA A 457 24.27 -20.98 -39.56
N SER A 458 23.49 -20.52 -40.53
CA SER A 458 23.81 -19.38 -41.39
C SER A 458 22.97 -18.19 -40.97
N LEU A 459 23.63 -17.12 -40.51
CA LEU A 459 23.00 -15.95 -39.90
C LEU A 459 23.12 -14.72 -40.79
N SER A 460 22.05 -13.92 -40.85
CA SER A 460 22.04 -12.59 -41.47
C SER A 460 22.18 -11.48 -40.42
N GLU A 461 22.30 -10.23 -40.84
CA GLU A 461 22.38 -9.07 -39.93
C GLU A 461 21.19 -9.00 -38.96
N SER A 462 21.41 -8.49 -37.74
CA SER A 462 20.38 -8.33 -36.70
C SER A 462 19.61 -9.60 -36.32
N SER A 463 20.10 -10.80 -36.68
CA SER A 463 19.46 -12.06 -36.28
C SER A 463 19.91 -12.50 -34.89
N SER A 464 19.11 -13.37 -34.25
CA SER A 464 19.46 -13.96 -32.97
C SER A 464 19.26 -15.47 -32.96
N LEU A 465 20.24 -16.19 -32.40
CA LEU A 465 20.19 -17.63 -32.21
C LEU A 465 20.51 -17.94 -30.75
N GLU A 466 19.60 -18.63 -30.08
CA GLU A 466 19.81 -19.20 -28.75
C GLU A 466 19.79 -20.72 -28.84
N PHE A 467 20.73 -21.41 -28.19
CA PHE A 467 20.79 -22.88 -28.24
C PHE A 467 21.11 -23.51 -26.88
N GLY A 468 20.65 -24.75 -26.68
CA GLY A 468 20.89 -25.53 -25.47
C GLY A 468 22.26 -26.18 -25.45
N ILE A 469 22.27 -27.52 -25.47
CA ILE A 469 23.49 -28.34 -25.45
C ILE A 469 23.79 -28.82 -26.86
N VAL A 470 24.95 -28.45 -27.40
CA VAL A 470 25.40 -28.82 -28.75
C VAL A 470 26.77 -29.51 -28.71
N ARG A 471 26.97 -30.62 -29.45
CA ARG A 471 28.32 -31.22 -29.54
C ARG A 471 29.21 -30.46 -30.52
N SER A 472 28.74 -30.17 -31.72
CA SER A 472 29.47 -29.44 -32.75
C SER A 472 28.62 -28.30 -33.30
N LEU A 473 29.12 -27.07 -33.19
CA LEU A 473 28.46 -25.84 -33.61
C LEU A 473 29.25 -25.19 -34.74
N ASP A 474 28.64 -25.07 -35.92
CA ASP A 474 29.24 -24.41 -37.09
C ASP A 474 28.39 -23.21 -37.50
N ILE A 475 28.95 -22.02 -37.35
CA ILE A 475 28.25 -20.75 -37.59
C ILE A 475 28.86 -20.05 -38.80
N THR A 476 28.01 -19.63 -39.73
CA THR A 476 28.36 -18.71 -40.82
C THR A 476 27.67 -17.38 -40.56
N ALA A 477 28.45 -16.31 -40.39
CA ALA A 477 27.96 -14.97 -40.08
C ALA A 477 28.53 -13.91 -41.02
N PRO A 478 27.88 -12.74 -41.20
CA PRO A 478 28.33 -11.69 -42.09
C PRO A 478 29.63 -11.05 -41.58
N ASP A 479 30.56 -10.76 -42.49
CA ASP A 479 31.83 -10.09 -42.14
C ASP A 479 31.68 -8.56 -41.97
N VAL A 480 30.62 -7.95 -42.53
CA VAL A 480 30.38 -6.49 -42.54
C VAL A 480 28.97 -6.17 -42.06
N CYS A 481 28.83 -5.12 -41.24
CA CYS A 481 27.56 -4.68 -40.65
C CYS A 481 27.15 -3.32 -41.18
N SER A 482 25.87 -3.18 -41.50
CA SER A 482 25.28 -1.91 -41.91
C SER A 482 25.28 -0.83 -40.79
N SER A 483 25.26 -1.21 -39.51
CA SER A 483 25.34 -0.26 -38.37
C SER A 483 25.80 -0.93 -37.05
N VAL A 484 26.20 -0.15 -36.04
CA VAL A 484 26.65 -0.64 -34.71
C VAL A 484 25.54 -1.42 -33.97
N GLY A 485 24.26 -1.10 -34.24
CA GLY A 485 23.10 -1.81 -33.69
C GLY A 485 22.66 -3.04 -34.49
N ALA A 486 23.29 -3.34 -35.63
CA ALA A 486 22.93 -4.45 -36.51
C ALA A 486 23.66 -5.77 -36.21
N LYS A 487 24.28 -5.89 -35.03
CA LYS A 487 25.01 -7.09 -34.64
C LYS A 487 24.09 -8.29 -34.52
N THR A 488 24.56 -9.41 -35.04
CA THR A 488 23.97 -10.73 -34.87
C THR A 488 24.35 -11.29 -33.52
N LYS A 489 23.40 -11.89 -32.80
CA LYS A 489 23.61 -12.44 -31.46
C LYS A 489 23.51 -13.96 -31.47
N VAL A 490 24.48 -14.62 -30.87
CA VAL A 490 24.47 -16.06 -30.66
C VAL A 490 24.72 -16.32 -29.18
N SER A 491 23.76 -16.93 -28.49
CA SER A 491 23.89 -17.35 -27.10
C SER A 491 23.64 -18.85 -26.97
N GLY A 492 24.29 -19.48 -26.00
CA GLY A 492 23.97 -20.87 -25.72
C GLY A 492 24.55 -21.42 -24.44
N VAL A 493 23.99 -22.56 -24.02
CA VAL A 493 24.32 -23.19 -22.73
C VAL A 493 25.67 -23.90 -22.80
N SER A 494 25.90 -24.75 -23.80
CA SER A 494 27.18 -25.44 -23.95
C SER A 494 27.43 -25.88 -25.40
N ALA A 495 28.65 -25.67 -25.89
CA ALA A 495 29.12 -26.20 -27.17
C ALA A 495 30.53 -26.79 -27.01
N LYS A 496 30.72 -28.08 -27.35
CA LYS A 496 32.02 -28.75 -27.21
C LYS A 496 33.01 -28.35 -28.31
N GLU A 497 32.54 -28.29 -29.54
CA GLU A 497 33.30 -27.80 -30.69
C GLU A 497 32.56 -26.61 -31.30
N THR A 498 33.27 -25.53 -31.59
CA THR A 498 32.69 -24.33 -32.19
C THR A 498 33.57 -23.79 -33.31
N SER A 499 33.02 -23.74 -34.52
CA SER A 499 33.59 -23.05 -35.67
C SER A 499 32.73 -21.85 -36.08
N ILE A 500 33.40 -20.76 -36.45
CA ILE A 500 32.80 -19.55 -36.99
C ILE A 500 33.49 -19.27 -38.33
N ASN A 501 32.70 -19.15 -39.40
CA ASN A 501 33.18 -18.94 -40.77
C ASN A 501 34.29 -19.94 -41.14
N THR A 502 34.07 -21.23 -40.82
CA THR A 502 34.99 -22.37 -41.02
C THR A 502 36.30 -22.33 -40.21
N LYS A 503 36.43 -21.44 -39.22
CA LYS A 503 37.61 -21.29 -38.35
C LYS A 503 37.24 -21.51 -36.88
N PRO A 504 38.17 -22.01 -36.02
CA PRO A 504 37.87 -22.25 -34.60
C PRO A 504 37.63 -20.94 -33.84
N LEU A 505 36.78 -21.02 -32.80
CA LEU A 505 36.45 -19.89 -31.91
C LEU A 505 37.72 -19.20 -31.37
N GLY A 506 37.81 -17.87 -31.51
CA GLY A 506 38.95 -17.06 -31.07
C GLY A 506 40.02 -16.75 -32.12
N SER A 507 39.93 -17.34 -33.33
CA SER A 507 40.87 -17.09 -34.43
C SER A 507 40.41 -16.03 -35.45
N VAL A 508 39.21 -15.47 -35.28
CA VAL A 508 38.57 -14.53 -36.22
C VAL A 508 37.99 -13.35 -35.46
N ALA A 509 38.30 -12.13 -35.89
CA ALA A 509 37.60 -10.94 -35.46
C ALA A 509 36.27 -10.85 -36.22
N THR A 510 35.15 -11.10 -35.55
CA THR A 510 33.80 -10.97 -36.11
C THR A 510 33.12 -9.73 -35.55
N PRO A 511 33.32 -8.52 -36.13
CA PRO A 511 32.77 -7.27 -35.59
C PRO A 511 31.23 -7.26 -35.55
N CYS A 512 30.62 -8.15 -36.34
CA CYS A 512 29.19 -8.30 -36.54
C CYS A 512 28.52 -9.41 -35.74
N LEU A 513 29.29 -10.19 -34.99
CA LEU A 513 28.79 -11.35 -34.27
C LEU A 513 29.15 -11.21 -32.79
N GLU A 514 28.14 -11.22 -31.95
CA GLU A 514 28.28 -11.28 -30.50
C GLU A 514 27.98 -12.73 -30.06
N VAL A 515 28.98 -13.42 -29.53
CA VAL A 515 28.86 -14.82 -29.09
C VAL A 515 29.01 -14.91 -27.58
N MET A 516 28.00 -15.47 -26.91
CA MET A 516 27.94 -15.64 -25.45
C MET A 516 27.62 -17.10 -25.12
N ILE A 517 28.65 -17.92 -24.87
CA ILE A 517 28.49 -19.33 -24.51
C ILE A 517 28.89 -19.50 -23.04
N THR A 518 27.93 -19.83 -22.18
CA THR A 518 28.16 -20.07 -20.74
C THR A 518 28.75 -21.45 -20.54
N ASN A 519 29.97 -21.70 -21.01
CA ASN A 519 30.66 -22.97 -20.77
C ASN A 519 30.77 -23.24 -19.27
N ASN A 520 29.83 -24.00 -18.73
CA ASN A 520 29.94 -24.57 -17.39
C ASN A 520 30.85 -25.80 -17.52
N GLN A 521 32.15 -25.59 -17.71
CA GLN A 521 33.12 -26.66 -17.42
C GLN A 521 33.22 -26.78 -15.89
N PRO A 522 32.80 -27.89 -15.26
CA PRO A 522 33.50 -28.30 -14.06
C PRO A 522 34.94 -28.62 -14.49
N SER A 523 35.89 -27.95 -13.85
CA SER A 523 37.31 -28.27 -13.96
C SER A 523 37.59 -29.64 -13.38
#